data_AF-A0A1X7M8N7-F1
#
_entry.id   AF-A0A1X7M8N7-F1
#
_cell.length_a   1.000
_cell.length_b   1.000
_cell.length_c   1.000
_cell.angle_alpha   90.00
_cell.angle_beta   90.00
_cell.angle_gamma   90.00
#
_symmetry.space_group_name_H-M   'P 1'
#
loop_
_entity.id
_entity.type
_entity.pdbx_description
1 polymer ?
#
loop_
_entity_poly.entity_id
_entity_poly.type
_entity_poly.pdbx_seq_one_letter_code
_entity_poly.pdbx_strand_id
1 'polypeptide(L)'
;MKGYLIILFFITGTANASEATSNKYTIDSDNQLILSNGNIKAVGHVHAVSGDMTIDAEEAIYHRENPNDTYITATGNPIKYNGITEDGKPFSGNSKKLKYTPETGEVILTDEAFVQQNGNTLSAEVITYNTITKKMIASAAPGKRVRSVIYPEKVSQKKK
;
A
#
# COMPACT_ATOMS: atom_id res chain seq x y z
N MET A 1 50.06 -16.05 26.44
CA MET A 1 48.75 -15.74 27.06
C MET A 1 47.73 -16.64 26.40
N LYS A 2 47.19 -17.61 27.15
CA LYS A 2 46.14 -18.52 26.69
C LYS A 2 44.80 -17.98 27.18
N GLY A 3 43.79 -18.05 26.31
CA GLY A 3 42.39 -17.89 26.68
C GLY A 3 41.72 -16.70 26.00
N TYR A 4 40.48 -16.76 25.54
CA TYR A 4 39.57 -17.86 25.28
C TYR A 4 38.67 -17.38 24.13
N LEU A 5 38.43 -18.25 23.14
CA LEU A 5 37.43 -18.06 22.10
C LEU A 5 36.06 -18.40 22.72
N ILE A 6 35.18 -17.42 22.90
CA ILE A 6 33.79 -17.67 23.30
C ILE A 6 32.94 -17.67 22.02
N ILE A 7 32.62 -18.88 21.56
CA ILE A 7 31.51 -19.14 20.64
C ILE A 7 30.27 -19.26 21.51
N LEU A 8 29.31 -18.35 21.32
CA LEU A 8 27.99 -18.45 21.95
C LEU A 8 26.99 -18.99 20.91
N PHE A 9 26.76 -20.30 20.96
CA PHE A 9 25.60 -20.97 20.37
C PHE A 9 24.45 -20.90 21.39
N PHE A 10 23.33 -20.29 21.04
CA PHE A 10 22.05 -20.53 21.72
C PHE A 10 21.07 -21.17 20.73
N ILE A 11 20.97 -22.50 20.86
CA ILE A 11 19.78 -23.35 20.86
C ILE A 11 18.61 -22.87 19.98
N THR A 12 18.32 -23.66 18.95
CA THR A 12 17.09 -23.64 18.15
C THR A 12 15.89 -24.01 19.02
N GLY A 13 15.12 -23.00 19.45
CA GLY A 13 13.73 -23.21 19.80
C GLY A 13 12.91 -23.24 18.51
N THR A 14 12.20 -24.33 18.23
CA THR A 14 11.06 -24.29 17.30
C THR A 14 9.93 -23.53 17.99
N ALA A 15 10.06 -22.21 18.04
CA ALA A 15 8.89 -21.38 18.18
C ALA A 15 8.14 -21.51 16.85
N ASN A 16 6.96 -22.13 16.88
CA ASN A 16 5.91 -21.75 15.95
C ASN A 16 5.57 -20.29 16.28
N ALA A 17 6.44 -19.37 15.86
CA ALA A 17 5.99 -18.04 15.58
C ALA A 17 4.98 -18.24 14.46
N SER A 18 3.69 -18.05 14.78
CA SER A 18 2.82 -17.40 13.81
C SER A 18 3.69 -16.32 13.19
N GLU A 19 3.95 -16.43 11.88
CA GLU A 19 4.52 -15.32 11.14
C GLU A 19 3.56 -14.16 11.38
N ALA A 20 3.81 -13.39 12.44
CA ALA A 20 3.36 -12.03 12.56
C ALA A 20 4.02 -11.42 11.34
N THR A 21 3.28 -11.39 10.24
CA THR A 21 3.71 -10.81 8.98
C THR A 21 4.17 -9.43 9.37
N SER A 22 5.49 -9.26 9.46
CA SER A 22 6.06 -7.97 9.76
C SER A 22 5.56 -7.11 8.64
N ASN A 23 4.65 -6.19 8.94
CA ASN A 23 4.21 -5.15 8.01
C ASN A 23 5.40 -4.23 7.78
N LYS A 24 6.41 -4.78 7.09
CA LYS A 24 7.64 -4.10 6.76
C LYS A 24 7.33 -3.27 5.54
N TYR A 25 7.37 -1.96 5.76
CA TYR A 25 7.34 -0.98 4.68
C TYR A 25 8.79 -0.59 4.39
N THR A 26 9.21 -0.67 3.12
CA THR A 26 10.45 -0.03 2.67
C THR A 26 10.09 1.16 1.79
N ILE A 27 10.87 2.23 1.89
CA ILE A 27 10.71 3.43 1.08
C ILE A 27 12.09 3.85 0.61
N ASP A 28 12.32 3.77 -0.69
CA ASP A 28 13.48 4.32 -1.39
C ASP A 28 13.09 5.65 -2.04
N SER A 29 14.02 6.60 -2.12
CA SER A 29 13.80 7.93 -2.69
C SER A 29 15.13 8.67 -2.90
N ASP A 30 15.13 9.74 -3.69
CA ASP A 30 16.31 10.59 -3.88
C ASP A 30 16.75 11.26 -2.56
N ASN A 31 15.79 11.71 -1.74
CA ASN A 31 16.06 12.36 -0.47
C ASN A 31 15.07 11.93 0.61
N GLN A 32 15.58 11.74 1.83
CA GLN A 32 14.76 11.55 3.03
C GLN A 32 15.09 12.61 4.08
N LEU A 33 14.06 13.22 4.64
CA LEU A 33 14.15 14.26 5.65
C LEU A 33 13.38 13.86 6.91
N ILE A 34 13.93 14.20 8.07
CA ILE A 34 13.18 14.25 9.31
C ILE A 34 12.79 15.71 9.53
N LEU A 35 11.49 15.99 9.53
CA LEU A 35 10.93 17.32 9.72
C LEU A 35 11.02 17.74 11.20
N SER A 36 10.88 19.03 11.49
CA SER A 36 10.99 19.58 12.85
C SER A 36 9.95 19.02 13.83
N ASN A 37 8.79 18.56 13.33
CA ASN A 37 7.76 17.89 14.12
C ASN A 37 7.98 16.37 14.23
N GLY A 38 9.10 15.84 13.72
CA GLY A 38 9.46 14.43 13.76
C GLY A 38 8.93 13.59 12.59
N ASN A 39 8.08 14.13 11.72
CA ASN A 39 7.58 13.43 10.53
C ASN A 39 8.74 13.05 9.59
N ILE A 40 8.60 11.94 8.87
CA ILE A 40 9.58 11.50 7.88
C ILE A 40 9.04 11.82 6.50
N LYS A 41 9.81 12.56 5.69
CA LYS A 41 9.44 12.94 4.33
C LYS A 41 10.42 12.34 3.33
N ALA A 42 9.93 11.61 2.35
CA ALA A 42 10.67 11.06 1.21
C ALA A 42 10.28 11.84 -0.05
N VAL A 43 11.27 12.26 -0.86
CA VAL A 43 11.06 13.11 -2.04
C VAL A 43 11.95 12.64 -3.19
N GLY A 44 11.37 12.64 -4.39
CA GLY A 44 12.05 12.26 -5.64
C GLY A 44 12.11 10.75 -5.81
N HIS A 45 11.62 10.26 -6.95
CA HIS A 45 11.58 8.83 -7.31
C HIS A 45 11.19 7.91 -6.13
N VAL A 46 10.13 8.27 -5.41
CA VAL A 46 9.71 7.51 -4.23
C VAL A 46 9.19 6.16 -4.68
N HIS A 47 9.83 5.09 -4.19
CA HIS A 47 9.42 3.71 -4.40
C HIS A 47 9.18 3.03 -3.05
N ALA A 48 7.92 2.73 -2.74
CA ALA A 48 7.53 2.08 -1.50
C ALA A 48 7.10 0.63 -1.74
N VAL A 49 7.48 -0.28 -0.86
CA VAL A 49 7.15 -1.71 -0.94
C VAL A 49 6.54 -2.20 0.39
N SER A 50 5.47 -3.00 0.30
CA SER A 50 4.82 -3.67 1.42
C SER A 50 4.30 -5.04 0.96
N GLY A 51 5.00 -6.11 1.34
CA GLY A 51 4.71 -7.44 0.78
C GLY A 51 4.84 -7.41 -0.74
N ASP A 52 3.78 -7.81 -1.44
CA ASP A 52 3.72 -7.81 -2.91
C ASP A 52 3.25 -6.47 -3.51
N MET A 53 2.94 -5.47 -2.68
CA MET A 53 2.48 -4.17 -3.14
C MET A 53 3.66 -3.21 -3.34
N THR A 54 3.64 -2.50 -4.46
CA THR A 54 4.57 -1.42 -4.80
C THR A 54 3.81 -0.12 -5.06
N ILE A 55 4.39 1.00 -4.65
CA ILE A 55 3.86 2.35 -4.85
C ILE A 55 4.97 3.25 -5.37
N ASP A 56 4.78 3.82 -6.55
CA ASP A 56 5.67 4.83 -7.12
C ASP A 56 5.03 6.22 -7.01
N ALA A 57 5.77 7.18 -6.45
CA ALA A 57 5.28 8.55 -6.20
C ALA A 57 6.39 9.60 -6.38
N GLU A 58 6.01 10.88 -6.36
CA GLU A 58 6.96 11.99 -6.31
C GLU A 58 7.37 12.32 -4.87
N GLU A 59 6.44 12.19 -3.93
CA GLU A 59 6.63 12.49 -2.52
C GLU A 59 5.78 11.56 -1.63
N ALA A 60 6.33 11.16 -0.48
CA ALA A 60 5.60 10.52 0.59
C ALA A 60 6.00 11.10 1.96
N ILE A 61 5.04 11.22 2.88
CA ILE A 61 5.27 11.68 4.25
C ILE A 61 4.63 10.70 5.23
N TYR A 62 5.41 10.21 6.19
CA TYR A 62 4.92 9.52 7.38
C TYR A 62 4.71 10.54 8.51
N HIS A 63 3.45 10.80 8.80
CA HIS A 63 3.00 11.67 9.88
C HIS A 63 2.95 10.87 11.18
N ARG A 64 3.85 11.20 12.11
CA ARG A 64 4.02 10.50 13.38
C ARG A 64 4.20 11.42 14.58
N GLU A 65 3.95 12.71 14.38
CA GLU A 65 3.95 13.71 15.45
C GLU A 65 2.98 13.34 16.59
N ASN A 66 1.84 12.72 16.26
CA ASN A 66 0.92 12.13 17.21
C ASN A 66 0.99 10.59 17.13
N PRO A 67 1.55 9.91 18.15
CA PRO A 67 1.64 8.44 18.16
C PRO A 67 0.30 7.71 18.09
N ASN A 68 -0.80 8.36 18.49
CA ASN A 68 -2.15 7.78 18.48
C ASN A 68 -2.93 8.13 17.20
N ASP A 69 -2.32 8.83 16.23
CA ASP A 69 -2.97 9.19 14.97
C ASP A 69 -1.90 9.28 13.86
N THR A 70 -1.21 8.17 13.64
CA THR A 70 -0.18 8.11 12.59
C THR A 70 -0.80 7.78 11.25
N TYR A 71 -0.34 8.44 10.19
CA TYR A 71 -0.81 8.20 8.83
C TYR A 71 0.27 8.53 7.80
N ILE A 72 0.11 8.01 6.59
CA ILE A 72 1.01 8.22 5.47
C ILE A 72 0.25 8.99 4.40
N THR A 73 0.87 10.02 3.83
CA THR A 73 0.37 10.70 2.63
C THR A 73 1.36 10.56 1.50
N ALA A 74 0.88 10.37 0.27
CA ALA A 74 1.72 10.42 -0.92
C ALA A 74 1.08 11.28 -2.00
N THR A 75 1.92 11.88 -2.85
CA THR A 75 1.51 12.70 -4.00
C THR A 75 2.35 12.38 -5.22
N GLY A 76 1.77 12.51 -6.41
CA GLY A 76 2.48 12.34 -7.68
C GLY A 76 1.62 12.62 -8.89
N ASN A 77 2.22 12.65 -10.07
CA ASN A 77 1.53 12.92 -11.34
C ASN A 77 1.78 11.86 -12.43
N PRO A 78 1.25 10.63 -12.29
CA PRO A 78 0.44 10.13 -11.18
C PRO A 78 1.27 9.31 -10.18
N ILE A 79 0.68 9.05 -9.00
CA ILE A 79 1.08 7.92 -8.16
C ILE A 79 0.65 6.64 -8.89
N LYS A 80 1.49 5.60 -8.89
CA LYS A 80 1.18 4.29 -9.46
C LYS A 80 1.20 3.22 -8.38
N TYR A 81 0.23 2.31 -8.44
CA TYR A 81 0.10 1.18 -7.52
C TYR A 81 0.15 -0.11 -8.32
N ASN A 82 0.88 -1.10 -7.83
CA ASN A 82 0.82 -2.47 -8.35
C ASN A 82 0.90 -3.45 -7.20
N GLY A 83 0.25 -4.61 -7.32
CA GLY A 83 0.44 -5.68 -6.38
C GLY A 83 -0.41 -6.90 -6.67
N ILE A 84 -0.46 -7.80 -5.70
CA ILE A 84 -1.22 -9.04 -5.75
C ILE A 84 -2.25 -9.03 -4.61
N THR A 85 -3.51 -9.34 -4.92
CA THR A 85 -4.56 -9.51 -3.91
C THR A 85 -4.43 -10.85 -3.20
N GLU A 86 -5.12 -11.02 -2.08
CA GLU A 86 -5.06 -12.25 -1.26
C GLU A 86 -5.47 -13.53 -2.03
N ASP A 87 -6.29 -13.38 -3.08
CA ASP A 87 -6.68 -14.48 -3.98
C ASP A 87 -5.70 -14.70 -5.15
N GLY A 88 -4.51 -14.09 -5.09
CA GLY A 88 -3.42 -14.26 -6.04
C GLY A 88 -3.57 -13.49 -7.34
N LYS A 89 -4.55 -12.59 -7.45
CA LYS A 89 -4.81 -11.82 -8.67
C LYS A 89 -4.00 -10.51 -8.69
N PRO A 90 -3.38 -10.15 -9.82
CA PRO A 90 -2.71 -8.87 -9.93
C PRO A 90 -3.73 -7.73 -9.94
N PHE A 91 -3.39 -6.64 -9.26
CA PHE A 91 -4.08 -5.37 -9.39
C PHE A 91 -3.08 -4.26 -9.71
N SER A 92 -3.58 -3.21 -10.36
CA SER A 92 -2.84 -1.98 -10.58
C SER A 92 -3.77 -0.78 -10.42
N GLY A 93 -3.21 0.41 -10.29
CA GLY A 93 -4.01 1.61 -10.19
C GLY A 93 -3.18 2.87 -10.25
N ASN A 94 -3.88 4.01 -10.20
CA ASN A 94 -3.26 5.32 -10.10
C ASN A 94 -4.17 6.32 -9.38
N SER A 95 -3.58 7.38 -8.86
CA SER A 95 -4.27 8.60 -8.41
C SER A 95 -3.24 9.74 -8.30
N LYS A 96 -3.66 10.97 -7.99
CA LYS A 96 -2.70 12.04 -7.69
C LYS A 96 -2.31 12.10 -6.23
N LYS A 97 -3.18 11.62 -5.35
CA LYS A 97 -3.01 11.66 -3.90
C LYS A 97 -3.43 10.34 -3.26
N LEU A 98 -2.71 9.97 -2.21
CA LEU A 98 -3.01 8.84 -1.34
C LEU A 98 -2.92 9.29 0.12
N LYS A 99 -3.86 8.83 0.94
CA LYS A 99 -3.74 8.82 2.41
C LYS A 99 -3.95 7.40 2.91
N TYR A 100 -3.06 6.91 3.75
CA TYR A 100 -3.20 5.62 4.43
C TYR A 100 -3.11 5.82 5.93
N THR A 101 -4.11 5.32 6.66
CA THR A 101 -4.15 5.32 8.13
C THR A 101 -4.02 3.87 8.62
N PRO A 102 -2.83 3.43 9.09
CA PRO A 102 -2.59 2.05 9.50
C PRO A 102 -3.53 1.55 10.60
N GLU A 103 -3.85 2.39 11.57
CA GLU A 103 -4.70 2.03 12.72
C GLU A 103 -6.11 1.57 12.28
N THR A 104 -6.72 2.27 11.33
CA THR A 104 -8.06 1.95 10.81
C THR A 104 -8.02 1.04 9.59
N GLY A 105 -6.84 0.87 8.98
CA GLY A 105 -6.66 0.21 7.70
C GLY A 105 -7.20 1.01 6.50
N GLU A 106 -7.55 2.29 6.67
CA GLU A 106 -8.18 3.08 5.62
C GLU A 106 -7.14 3.62 4.63
N VAL A 107 -7.33 3.31 3.34
CA VAL A 107 -6.60 3.86 2.20
C VAL A 107 -7.57 4.71 1.39
N ILE A 108 -7.24 5.98 1.19
CA ILE A 108 -8.03 6.92 0.41
C ILE A 108 -7.20 7.38 -0.78
N LEU A 109 -7.68 7.05 -1.98
CA LEU A 109 -7.14 7.50 -3.25
C LEU A 109 -7.99 8.67 -3.73
N THR A 110 -7.38 9.80 -4.05
CA THR A 110 -8.08 11.01 -4.51
C THR A 110 -7.43 11.59 -5.74
N ASP A 111 -8.24 12.32 -6.52
CA ASP A 111 -7.90 12.97 -7.79
C ASP A 111 -7.45 11.94 -8.84
N GLU A 112 -8.28 11.72 -9.87
CA GLU A 112 -8.05 10.71 -10.91
C GLU A 112 -7.84 9.29 -10.34
N ALA A 113 -8.60 8.93 -9.29
CA ALA A 113 -8.50 7.63 -8.66
C ALA A 113 -8.98 6.51 -9.60
N PHE A 114 -8.10 5.55 -9.84
CA PHE A 114 -8.30 4.44 -10.75
C PHE A 114 -7.74 3.15 -10.16
N VAL A 115 -8.49 2.06 -10.29
CA VAL A 115 -8.05 0.70 -9.93
C VAL A 115 -8.46 -0.26 -11.05
N GLN A 116 -7.58 -1.20 -11.38
CA GLN A 116 -7.82 -2.28 -12.31
C GLN A 116 -7.41 -3.63 -11.72
N GLN A 117 -8.27 -4.64 -11.90
CA GLN A 117 -8.01 -6.02 -11.50
C GLN A 117 -8.68 -6.96 -12.50
N ASN A 118 -7.94 -7.95 -13.03
CA ASN A 118 -8.48 -8.92 -14.01
C ASN A 118 -9.20 -8.27 -15.21
N GLY A 119 -8.70 -7.13 -15.69
CA GLY A 119 -9.33 -6.37 -16.78
C GLY A 119 -10.53 -5.52 -16.33
N ASN A 120 -11.15 -5.79 -15.19
CA ASN A 120 -12.17 -4.94 -14.60
C ASN A 120 -11.54 -3.63 -14.15
N THR A 121 -12.24 -2.51 -14.35
CA THR A 121 -11.77 -1.19 -13.97
C THR A 121 -12.78 -0.45 -13.12
N LEU A 122 -12.28 0.41 -12.24
CA LEU A 122 -13.03 1.35 -11.42
C LEU A 122 -12.34 2.71 -11.48
N SER A 123 -13.09 3.76 -11.81
CA SER A 123 -12.63 5.14 -11.85
C SER A 123 -13.58 6.04 -11.08
N ALA A 124 -13.04 6.90 -10.21
CA ALA A 124 -13.83 7.81 -9.39
C ALA A 124 -13.02 9.06 -9.00
N GLU A 125 -13.69 10.02 -8.36
CA GLU A 125 -12.97 11.14 -7.73
C GLU A 125 -12.23 10.65 -6.49
N VAL A 126 -12.91 9.83 -5.69
CA VAL A 126 -12.39 9.23 -4.47
C VAL A 126 -12.66 7.73 -4.49
N ILE A 127 -11.64 6.93 -4.23
CA ILE A 127 -11.76 5.51 -3.94
C ILE A 127 -11.19 5.27 -2.54
N THR A 128 -12.03 4.78 -1.64
CA THR A 128 -11.64 4.36 -0.30
C THR A 128 -11.61 2.84 -0.23
N TYR A 129 -10.50 2.27 0.22
CA TYR A 129 -10.35 0.86 0.50
C TYR A 129 -9.94 0.67 1.96
N ASN A 130 -10.56 -0.29 2.64
CA ASN A 130 -10.18 -0.63 4.00
C ASN A 130 -9.48 -2.00 4.01
N THR A 131 -8.21 -2.01 4.43
CA THR A 131 -7.35 -3.21 4.40
C THR A 131 -7.74 -4.27 5.43
N ILE A 132 -8.51 -3.90 6.45
CA ILE A 132 -8.99 -4.81 7.51
C ILE A 132 -10.30 -5.49 7.06
N THR A 133 -11.30 -4.69 6.69
CA THR A 133 -12.64 -5.16 6.30
C THR A 133 -12.74 -5.59 4.84
N LYS A 134 -11.71 -5.31 4.03
CA LYS A 134 -11.66 -5.54 2.58
C LYS A 134 -12.76 -4.81 1.79
N LYS A 135 -13.35 -3.77 2.39
CA LYS A 135 -14.42 -2.98 1.77
C LYS A 135 -13.86 -1.89 0.88
N MET A 136 -14.38 -1.80 -0.35
CA MET A 136 -14.10 -0.72 -1.30
C MET A 136 -15.34 0.16 -1.49
N ILE A 137 -15.16 1.47 -1.45
CA ILE A 137 -16.20 2.48 -1.69
C ILE A 137 -15.65 3.49 -2.70
N ALA A 138 -16.43 3.81 -3.73
CA ALA A 138 -16.09 4.84 -4.69
C ALA A 138 -17.15 5.94 -4.67
N SER A 139 -16.71 7.20 -4.71
CA SER A 139 -17.59 8.36 -4.73
C SER A 139 -17.15 9.38 -5.78
N ALA A 140 -18.11 10.12 -6.30
CA ALA A 140 -17.88 11.15 -7.31
C ALA A 140 -18.00 12.54 -6.70
N ALA A 141 -17.27 13.50 -7.26
CA ALA A 141 -17.53 14.92 -7.02
C ALA A 141 -18.91 15.31 -7.58
N PRO A 142 -19.52 16.42 -7.09
CA PRO A 142 -20.75 16.98 -7.66
C PRO A 142 -20.64 17.14 -9.19
N GLY A 143 -21.64 16.64 -9.92
CA GLY A 143 -21.66 16.69 -11.39
C GLY A 143 -20.77 15.67 -12.10
N LYS A 144 -19.95 14.88 -11.38
CA LYS A 144 -19.18 13.74 -11.93
C LYS A 144 -19.90 12.42 -11.64
N ARG A 145 -19.37 11.32 -12.19
CA ARG A 145 -19.88 9.95 -11.97
C ARG A 145 -18.73 9.00 -11.67
N VAL A 146 -19.02 8.00 -10.84
CA VAL A 146 -18.20 6.79 -10.74
C VAL A 146 -18.42 5.96 -12.00
N ARG A 147 -17.35 5.39 -12.55
CA ARG A 147 -17.41 4.50 -13.71
C ARG A 147 -16.74 3.17 -13.38
N SER A 148 -17.42 2.08 -13.68
CA SER A 148 -16.83 0.74 -13.68
C SER A 148 -16.98 0.11 -15.06
N VAL A 149 -15.98 -0.64 -15.50
CA VAL A 149 -16.08 -1.55 -16.65
C VAL A 149 -15.85 -2.95 -16.11
N ILE A 150 -16.84 -3.82 -16.28
CA ILE A 150 -16.81 -5.18 -15.76
C ILE A 150 -16.85 -6.12 -16.96
N TYR A 151 -15.82 -6.96 -17.05
CA TYR A 151 -15.76 -8.09 -17.95
C TYR A 151 -16.24 -9.32 -17.19
N PRO A 152 -17.45 -9.84 -17.48
CA PRO A 152 -17.83 -11.13 -16.94
C PRO A 152 -16.79 -12.15 -17.43
N GLU A 153 -16.26 -12.97 -16.51
CA GLU A 153 -15.44 -14.11 -16.92
C GLU A 153 -16.21 -14.85 -18.02
N LYS A 154 -15.53 -15.21 -19.12
CA LYS A 154 -16.11 -16.14 -20.08
C LYS A 154 -16.44 -17.38 -19.27
N VAL A 155 -17.71 -17.58 -18.95
CA VAL A 155 -18.23 -18.82 -18.40
C VAL A 155 -17.65 -19.87 -19.31
N SER A 156 -16.69 -20.63 -18.79
CA SER A 156 -16.08 -21.72 -19.51
C SER A 156 -17.24 -22.66 -19.78
N GLN A 157 -17.81 -22.55 -20.99
CA GLN A 157 -18.72 -23.54 -21.51
C GLN A 157 -17.86 -24.80 -21.55
N LYS A 158 -17.92 -25.60 -20.49
CA LYS A 158 -17.60 -27.02 -20.57
C LYS A 158 -18.48 -27.54 -21.69
N LYS A 159 -17.91 -27.59 -22.90
CA LYS A 159 -18.47 -28.36 -24.00
C LYS A 159 -18.64 -29.77 -23.44
N LYS A 160 -19.86 -30.27 -23.63
CA LYS A 160 -20.34 -31.61 -23.28
C LYS A 160 -19.30 -32.69 -23.53
#